data_AF-A0AAV0EPB7-F1
#
_entry.id   AF-A0AAV0EPB7-F1
#
_cell.length_a   1.000
_cell.length_b   1.000
_cell.length_c   1.000
_cell.angle_alpha   90.00
_cell.angle_beta   90.00
_cell.angle_gamma   90.00
#
_symmetry.space_group_name_H-M   'P 1'
#
loop_
_entity.id
_entity.type
_entity.pdbx_description
1 polymer ?
#
loop_
_entity_poly.entity_id
_entity_poly.type
_entity_poly.pdbx_seq_one_letter_code
_entity_poly.pdbx_strand_id
1 'polypeptide(L)'
;MWEAVKECFHNPNIDLYREETLENMCTLWTAWRSVLNVNFVKPCNSLGEAIENVPKGVVAEDWEWLVTKKFMTAEFQKISEQNSKNRLASDMEMPHRTGSMPHREIIYENV
;
A
#
# COMPACT_ATOMS: atom_id res chain seq x y z
N MET A 1 22.21 6.11 7.92
CA MET A 1 20.79 5.89 7.58
C MET A 1 20.28 4.59 8.22
N TRP A 2 20.87 3.43 7.91
CA TRP A 2 20.46 2.13 8.49
C TRP A 2 20.57 2.05 10.02
N GLU A 3 21.62 2.62 10.63
CA GLU A 3 21.78 2.64 12.10
C GLU A 3 20.72 3.51 12.81
N ALA A 4 20.33 4.65 12.22
CA ALA A 4 19.25 5.48 12.76
C ALA A 4 17.89 4.77 12.67
N VAL A 5 17.66 3.99 11.61
CA VAL A 5 16.48 3.15 11.48
C VAL A 5 16.45 2.09 12.60
N LYS A 6 17.58 1.42 12.88
CA LYS A 6 17.69 0.45 13.98
C LYS A 6 17.48 1.06 15.37
N GLU A 7 17.91 2.29 15.58
CA GLU A 7 17.71 3.03 16.83
C GLU A 7 16.22 3.34 17.06
N CYS A 8 15.48 3.73 16.01
CA CYS A 8 14.02 3.90 16.10
C CYS A 8 13.27 2.58 16.39
N PHE A 9 13.88 1.43 16.10
CA PHE A 9 13.34 0.10 16.39
C PHE A 9 13.90 -0.51 17.69
N HIS A 10 14.73 0.19 18.47
CA HIS A 10 15.15 -0.25 19.80
C HIS A 10 14.03 0.01 20.83
N ASN A 11 12.94 -0.73 20.70
CA ASN A 11 11.90 -0.80 21.71
C ASN A 11 12.16 -2.03 22.61
N PRO A 12 12.37 -1.88 23.93
CA PRO A 12 12.58 -3.02 24.83
C PRO A 12 11.38 -3.99 24.86
N ASN A 13 10.21 -3.57 24.39
CA ASN A 13 9.01 -4.38 24.21
C ASN A 13 8.70 -4.69 22.74
N ILE A 14 9.69 -4.64 21.82
CA ILE A 14 9.45 -4.89 20.40
C ILE A 14 8.80 -6.25 20.13
N ASP A 15 9.04 -7.23 21.00
CA ASP A 15 8.41 -8.55 20.92
C ASP A 15 6.89 -8.49 21.19
N LEU A 16 6.43 -7.58 22.06
CA LEU A 16 5.01 -7.36 22.33
C LEU A 16 4.28 -6.76 21.12
N TYR A 17 4.96 -5.92 20.34
CA TYR A 17 4.41 -5.22 19.18
C TYR A 17 4.89 -5.78 17.85
N ARG A 18 5.47 -6.99 17.86
CA ARG A 18 6.13 -7.57 16.68
C ARG A 18 5.17 -7.68 15.51
N GLU A 19 3.98 -8.22 15.74
CA GLU A 19 2.98 -8.44 14.69
C GLU A 19 2.48 -7.12 14.11
N GLU A 20 2.09 -6.17 14.97
CA GLU A 20 1.66 -4.83 14.56
C GLU A 20 2.75 -4.09 13.79
N THR A 21 4.01 -4.21 14.22
CA THR A 21 5.16 -3.61 13.54
C THR A 21 5.35 -4.22 12.16
N LEU A 22 5.25 -5.55 12.04
CA LEU A 22 5.35 -6.26 10.76
C LEU A 22 4.20 -5.88 9.81
N GLU A 23 2.98 -5.77 10.32
CA GLU A 23 1.82 -5.32 9.55
C GLU A 23 2.01 -3.89 9.04
N ASN A 24 2.50 -2.99 9.88
CA ASN A 24 2.80 -1.62 9.50
C ASN A 24 3.91 -1.57 8.43
N MET A 25 4.97 -2.36 8.57
CA MET A 25 6.03 -2.48 7.55
C MET A 25 5.48 -3.00 6.21
N CYS A 26 4.60 -4.00 6.25
CA CYS A 26 3.93 -4.53 5.06
C CYS A 26 3.07 -3.47 4.36
N THR A 27 2.38 -2.65 5.16
CA THR A 27 1.54 -1.55 4.68
C THR A 27 2.39 -0.47 4.01
N LEU A 28 3.46 -0.02 4.68
CA LEU A 28 4.40 0.97 4.14
C LEU A 28 5.05 0.48 2.84
N TRP A 29 5.50 -0.78 2.81
CA TRP A 29 6.06 -1.40 1.62
C TRP A 29 5.05 -1.44 0.46
N THR A 30 3.80 -1.79 0.75
CA THR A 30 2.74 -1.87 -0.27
C THR A 30 2.35 -0.50 -0.79
N ALA A 31 2.23 0.50 0.10
CA ALA A 31 1.95 1.88 -0.28
C ALA A 31 3.06 2.45 -1.15
N TRP A 32 4.33 2.30 -0.73
CA TRP A 32 5.49 2.77 -1.48
C TRP A 32 5.57 2.14 -2.88
N ARG A 33 5.41 0.81 -2.99
CA ARG A 33 5.38 0.12 -4.29
C ARG A 33 4.22 0.57 -5.17
N SER A 34 3.06 0.86 -4.59
CA SER A 34 1.89 1.35 -5.35
C SER A 34 2.20 2.69 -6.01
N VAL A 35 2.84 3.60 -5.27
CA VAL A 35 3.29 4.91 -5.79
C VAL A 35 4.27 4.72 -6.96
N LEU A 36 5.23 3.80 -6.81
CA LEU A 36 6.18 3.51 -7.90
C LEU A 36 5.49 2.96 -9.15
N ASN A 37 4.58 2.01 -8.99
CA ASN A 37 3.85 1.43 -10.12
C ASN A 37 3.04 2.50 -10.86
N VAL A 38 2.35 3.38 -10.13
CA VAL A 38 1.52 4.44 -10.74
C VAL A 38 2.36 5.48 -11.48
N ASN A 39 3.49 5.90 -10.90
CA ASN A 39 4.26 7.01 -11.44
C ASN A 39 5.28 6.59 -12.51
N PHE A 40 5.81 5.38 -12.43
CA PHE A 40 6.95 4.96 -13.27
C PHE A 40 6.65 3.78 -14.19
N VAL A 41 5.64 2.97 -13.90
CA VAL A 41 5.35 1.74 -14.68
C VAL A 41 4.10 1.87 -15.52
N LYS A 42 2.99 2.34 -14.94
CA LYS A 42 1.74 2.57 -15.67
C LYS A 42 1.84 3.52 -16.88
N PRO A 43 2.67 4.56 -16.85
CA PRO A 43 2.83 5.44 -18.02
C PRO A 43 3.57 4.76 -19.18
N CYS A 44 4.31 3.68 -18.92
CA CYS A 44 5.10 2.98 -19.92
C CYS A 44 4.22 2.02 -20.73
N ASN A 45 4.48 1.97 -22.04
CA ASN A 45 3.75 1.13 -22.98
C ASN A 45 4.37 -0.26 -23.15
N SER A 46 5.60 -0.45 -22.64
CA SER A 46 6.34 -1.70 -22.77
C SER A 46 7.19 -2.00 -21.53
N LEU A 47 7.58 -3.27 -21.39
CA LEU A 47 8.50 -3.71 -20.33
C LEU A 47 9.86 -3.01 -20.41
N GLY A 48 10.41 -2.84 -21.62
CA GLY A 48 11.70 -2.16 -21.82
C GLY A 48 11.66 -0.71 -21.34
N GLU A 49 10.62 0.03 -21.73
CA GLU A 49 10.39 1.41 -21.29
C GLU A 49 10.24 1.50 -19.75
N ALA A 50 9.54 0.54 -19.14
CA ALA A 50 9.40 0.49 -17.68
C ALA A 50 10.73 0.18 -16.95
N ILE A 51 11.58 -0.69 -17.51
CA ILE A 51 12.90 -1.00 -16.95
C ILE A 51 13.83 0.22 -17.04
N GLU A 52 13.80 0.95 -18.15
CA GLU A 52 14.63 2.15 -18.36
C GLU A 52 14.18 3.34 -17.49
N ASN A 53 12.90 3.41 -17.12
CA ASN A 53 12.33 4.49 -16.30
C ASN A 53 12.63 4.33 -14.80
N VAL A 54 13.92 4.34 -14.43
CA VAL A 54 14.39 4.13 -13.05
C VAL A 54 14.13 5.38 -12.17
N PRO A 55 13.42 5.25 -11.03
CA PRO A 55 13.24 6.35 -10.08
C PRO A 55 14.56 6.81 -9.44
N LYS A 56 14.70 8.12 -9.20
CA LYS A 56 15.89 8.69 -8.55
C LYS A 56 16.09 8.08 -7.16
N GLY A 57 17.29 7.55 -6.91
CA GLY A 57 17.67 6.95 -5.63
C GLY A 57 17.30 5.47 -5.49
N VAL A 58 16.74 4.85 -6.55
CA VAL A 58 16.56 3.39 -6.63
C VAL A 58 17.71 2.80 -7.44
N VAL A 59 18.23 1.66 -6.98
CA VAL A 59 19.27 0.90 -7.69
C VAL A 59 18.65 0.24 -8.92
N ALA A 60 19.32 0.32 -10.07
CA ALA A 60 18.78 -0.18 -11.34
C ALA A 60 18.45 -1.69 -11.30
N GLU A 61 19.29 -2.50 -10.65
CA GLU A 61 19.08 -3.95 -10.50
C GLU A 61 17.82 -4.26 -9.67
N ASP A 62 17.62 -3.54 -8.57
CA ASP A 62 16.44 -3.68 -7.71
C ASP A 62 15.17 -3.24 -8.47
N TRP A 63 15.28 -2.19 -9.28
CA TRP A 63 14.19 -1.70 -10.12
C TRP A 63 13.80 -2.72 -11.18
N GLU A 64 14.76 -3.25 -11.93
CA GLU A 64 14.52 -4.27 -12.96
C GLU A 64 13.86 -5.51 -12.34
N TRP A 65 14.34 -5.96 -11.18
CA TRP A 65 13.71 -7.05 -10.44
C TRP A 65 12.26 -6.72 -10.06
N LEU A 66 12.00 -5.52 -9.57
CA LEU A 66 10.65 -5.10 -9.15
C LEU A 66 9.68 -5.03 -10.33
N VAL A 67 10.11 -4.45 -11.46
CA VAL A 67 9.30 -4.34 -12.68
C VAL A 67 8.99 -5.73 -13.23
N THR A 68 10.00 -6.58 -13.40
CA THR A 68 9.85 -7.90 -14.03
C THR A 68 9.12 -8.90 -13.13
N LYS A 69 9.38 -8.91 -11.81
CA LYS A 69 8.86 -9.93 -10.88
C LYS A 69 7.61 -9.51 -10.13
N LYS A 70 7.29 -8.22 -10.06
CA LYS A 70 6.11 -7.75 -9.30
C LYS A 70 5.10 -7.01 -10.15
N PHE A 71 5.51 -6.03 -10.96
CA PHE A 71 4.55 -5.16 -11.65
C PHE A 71 4.05 -5.74 -12.98
N MET A 72 4.89 -6.47 -13.71
CA MET A 72 4.57 -6.98 -15.04
C MET A 72 4.15 -8.47 -15.04
N THR A 73 3.89 -9.05 -13.86
CA THR A 73 3.32 -10.40 -13.79
C THR A 73 1.83 -10.38 -14.16
N ALA A 74 1.39 -11.43 -14.86
CA ALA A 74 0.00 -11.52 -15.35
C ALA A 74 -1.01 -11.46 -14.20
N GLU A 75 -0.70 -12.09 -13.07
CA GLU A 75 -1.55 -12.07 -11.87
C GLU A 75 -1.69 -10.65 -11.31
N PHE A 76 -0.60 -9.90 -11.23
CA PHE A 76 -0.63 -8.53 -10.70
C PHE A 76 -1.41 -7.60 -11.62
N GLN A 77 -1.19 -7.69 -12.94
CA GLN A 77 -1.93 -6.87 -13.92
C GLN A 77 -3.43 -7.15 -13.84
N LYS A 78 -3.83 -8.42 -13.78
CA LYS A 78 -5.24 -8.82 -13.65
C LYS A 78 -5.90 -8.25 -12.38
N ILE A 79 -5.21 -8.35 -11.24
CA ILE A 79 -5.72 -7.79 -9.97
C ILE A 79 -5.78 -6.26 -10.05
N SER A 80 -4.75 -5.61 -10.60
CA SER A 80 -4.67 -4.16 -10.75
C SER A 80 -5.80 -3.61 -11.62
N GLU A 81 -6.08 -4.26 -12.76
CA GLU A 81 -7.19 -3.92 -13.65
C GLU A 81 -8.54 -4.09 -12.96
N GLN A 82 -8.75 -5.21 -12.27
CA GLN A 82 -9.99 -5.45 -11.54
C GLN A 82 -10.19 -4.39 -10.44
N ASN A 83 -9.14 -4.05 -9.69
CA ASN A 83 -9.19 -2.99 -8.69
C ASN A 83 -9.49 -1.62 -9.31
N SER A 84 -8.97 -1.36 -10.51
CA SER A 84 -9.28 -0.13 -11.24
C SER A 84 -10.75 -0.08 -11.67
N LYS A 85 -11.27 -1.18 -12.21
CA LYS A 85 -12.70 -1.32 -12.55
C LYS A 85 -13.59 -1.16 -11.32
N ASN A 86 -13.22 -1.76 -10.19
CA ASN A 86 -13.97 -1.62 -8.94
C ASN A 86 -14.00 -0.17 -8.44
N ARG A 87 -12.89 0.58 -8.55
CA ARG A 87 -12.86 2.01 -8.21
C ARG A 87 -13.75 2.85 -9.14
N LEU A 88 -13.69 2.59 -10.45
CA LEU A 88 -14.55 3.27 -11.42
C LEU A 88 -16.03 2.92 -11.23
N ALA A 89 -16.32 1.66 -10.86
CA ALA A 89 -17.67 1.23 -10.52
C ALA A 89 -18.13 1.78 -9.16
N SER A 90 -17.23 2.25 -8.29
CA SER A 90 -17.57 2.89 -7.01
C SER A 90 -17.98 4.36 -7.14
N ASP A 91 -17.85 4.96 -8.34
CA ASP A 91 -18.60 6.17 -8.72
C ASP A 91 -20.10 5.89 -8.91
N MET A 92 -20.56 4.65 -8.68
CA MET A 92 -21.96 4.39 -8.33
C MET A 92 -22.24 5.00 -6.96
N GLU A 93 -22.58 6.29 -6.97
CA GLU A 93 -23.47 7.00 -6.05
C GLU A 93 -23.65 6.22 -4.74
N MET A 94 -22.58 6.13 -3.93
CA MET A 94 -22.72 5.61 -2.57
C MET A 94 -23.76 6.52 -1.93
N PRO A 95 -24.96 6.03 -1.57
CA PRO A 95 -25.92 6.89 -0.93
C PRO A 95 -25.21 7.42 0.31
N HIS A 96 -25.02 8.73 0.41
CA HIS A 96 -24.51 9.34 1.62
C HIS A 96 -25.46 8.90 2.73
N ARG A 97 -25.08 7.89 3.52
CA ARG A 97 -25.70 7.68 4.82
C ARG A 97 -25.17 8.80 5.69
N THR A 98 -25.71 10.00 5.49
CA THR A 98 -25.76 11.04 6.51
C THR A 98 -26.75 10.54 7.57
N GLY A 99 -26.38 9.47 8.25
CA GLY A 99 -27.03 8.99 9.45
C GLY A 99 -26.14 9.42 10.59
N SER A 100 -26.64 10.35 11.41
CA SER A 100 -26.16 10.57 12.77
C SER A 100 -25.79 9.22 13.39
N MET A 101 -24.55 9.07 13.87
CA MET A 101 -24.25 8.03 14.85
C MET A 101 -25.36 8.08 15.90
N PRO A 102 -26.14 7.01 16.14
CA PRO A 102 -26.87 6.96 17.38
C PRO A 102 -25.77 6.94 18.46
N HIS A 103 -25.71 8.00 19.26
CA HIS A 103 -25.02 7.91 20.54
C HIS A 103 -25.55 6.63 21.19
N ARG A 104 -24.66 5.72 21.54
CA ARG A 104 -25.04 4.61 22.41
C ARG A 104 -25.45 5.27 23.73
N GLU A 105 -26.75 5.42 23.95
CA GLU A 105 -27.28 5.76 25.26
C GLU A 105 -26.80 4.65 26.20
N ILE A 106 -25.86 4.99 27.08
CA ILE A 106 -25.46 4.13 28.18
C ILE A 106 -26.66 4.13 29.12
N ILE A 107 -27.43 3.03 29.12
CA ILE A 107 -28.46 2.81 30.12
C ILE A 107 -27.71 2.50 31.42
N TYR A 108 -27.70 3.44 32.36
CA TYR A 108 -27.36 3.13 33.74
C TYR A 108 -28.53 2.38 34.36
N GLU A 109 -28.33 1.12 34.72
CA GLU A 109 -29.22 0.44 35.67
C GLU A 109 -29.04 1.15 37.02
N ASN A 110 -30.11 1.78 37.52
CA ASN A 110 -30.15 2.29 38.89
C ASN A 110 -30.18 1.09 39.84
N VAL A 111 -29.14 0.92 40.64
CA VAL A 111 -29.12 0.05 41.82
C VAL A 111 -29.59 0.84 43.03
#